data_AF-A0A0M8Y376-F1
#
_entry.id   AF-A0A0M8Y376-F1
#
_cell.length_a   1.000
_cell.length_b   1.000
_cell.length_c   1.000
_cell.angle_alpha   90.00
_cell.angle_beta   90.00
_cell.angle_gamma   90.00
#
_symmetry.space_group_name_H-M   'P 1'
#
loop_
_entity.id
_entity.type
_entity.pdbx_description
1 polymer ?
#
loop_
_entity_poly.entity_id
_entity_poly.type
_entity_poly.pdbx_seq_one_letter_code
_entity_poly.pdbx_strand_id
1 'polypeptide(L)'
;MGVGVNAVDGRPCQLTVCRGCCCGTRKKVPGVDHKAQLARLSAIDDHSGRTVPVRTSKCLGICFESNVVVVQPSQEGRAAGGRPVWLGRVTEDKLVEAIDDWIFEGGPGLAPLPAVLADHITSKDAKKPKKRKKPKHSKSAKKERRKEREKAERKAAGKAAKQAGEAGPGPKADRKAEKDKLGKKDKKRKKDKAKGKTEKAASGKGKKGKKGKKKSGKK
;
A
#
# COMPACT_ATOMS: atom_id res chain seq x y z
N MET A 1 58.44 -13.30 -3.77
CA MET A 1 57.84 -12.28 -2.89
C MET A 1 56.38 -12.07 -3.30
N GLY A 2 55.44 -12.62 -2.53
CA GLY A 2 54.00 -12.43 -2.79
C GLY A 2 53.52 -11.15 -2.11
N VAL A 3 53.19 -10.14 -2.91
CA VAL A 3 52.48 -8.95 -2.42
C VAL A 3 51.02 -9.32 -2.21
N GLY A 4 50.69 -9.71 -0.98
CA GLY A 4 49.32 -9.83 -0.53
C GLY A 4 48.69 -8.45 -0.44
N VAL A 5 47.89 -8.08 -1.43
CA VAL A 5 47.00 -6.91 -1.36
C VAL A 5 45.83 -7.23 -0.42
N ASN A 6 46.08 -7.18 0.88
CA ASN A 6 45.03 -7.06 1.88
C ASN A 6 45.15 -5.67 2.50
N ALA A 7 44.99 -4.64 1.67
CA ALA A 7 44.59 -3.34 2.18
C ALA A 7 43.13 -3.49 2.61
N VAL A 8 42.88 -3.19 3.87
CA VAL A 8 41.59 -3.24 4.52
C VAL A 8 40.72 -2.16 3.89
N ASP A 9 40.03 -2.47 2.79
CA ASP A 9 39.08 -1.53 2.19
C ASP A 9 38.04 -1.21 3.27
N GLY A 10 38.08 0.04 3.74
CA GLY A 10 37.23 0.48 4.85
C GLY A 10 35.77 0.20 4.58
N ARG A 11 34.94 0.17 5.64
CA ARG A 11 33.51 -0.16 5.49
C ARG A 11 32.86 0.73 4.41
N PRO A 12 32.14 0.15 3.42
CA PRO A 12 31.50 0.93 2.37
C PRO A 12 30.35 1.78 2.96
N CYS A 13 29.78 2.63 2.11
CA CYS A 13 28.52 3.30 2.39
C CYS A 13 27.44 2.27 2.76
N GLN A 14 26.41 2.69 3.49
CA GLN A 14 25.28 1.81 3.84
C GLN A 14 23.96 2.56 3.68
N LEU A 15 22.95 1.86 3.18
CA LEU A 15 21.62 2.42 3.01
C LEU A 15 20.65 1.88 4.05
N THR A 16 19.85 2.77 4.62
CA THR A 16 18.67 2.38 5.42
C THR A 16 17.41 2.94 4.78
N VAL A 17 16.49 2.06 4.37
CA VAL A 17 15.27 2.44 3.65
C VAL A 17 14.03 2.22 4.52
N CYS A 18 13.20 3.24 4.67
CA CYS A 18 11.97 3.14 5.45
C CYS A 18 10.86 2.43 4.66
N ARG A 19 10.52 1.21 5.06
CA ARG A 19 9.48 0.35 4.42
C ARG A 19 8.31 0.03 5.35
N GLY A 20 8.04 0.94 6.28
CA GLY A 20 6.87 0.90 7.15
C GLY A 20 5.53 1.09 6.46
N CYS A 21 4.47 0.93 7.23
CA CYS A 21 3.07 1.15 6.82
C CYS A 21 2.84 2.53 6.19
N CYS A 22 3.61 3.55 6.59
CA CYS A 22 3.51 4.91 6.08
C CYS A 22 4.34 5.17 4.83
N CYS A 23 5.53 4.57 4.67
CA CYS A 23 6.46 4.95 3.59
C CYS A 23 6.49 3.95 2.43
N GLY A 24 6.14 2.69 2.65
CA GLY A 24 6.21 1.62 1.65
C GLY A 24 4.87 1.24 1.03
N THR A 25 3.89 2.15 0.96
CA THR A 25 2.54 1.83 0.49
C THR A 25 2.07 2.77 -0.62
N ARG A 26 1.45 2.18 -1.66
CA ARG A 26 0.79 2.89 -2.76
C ARG A 26 -0.27 3.88 -2.28
N LYS A 27 -0.85 3.65 -1.09
CA LYS A 27 -1.82 4.58 -0.48
C LYS A 27 -1.17 5.90 -0.09
N LYS A 28 0.05 5.87 0.46
CA LYS A 28 0.77 7.10 0.84
C LYS A 28 1.43 7.75 -0.37
N VAL A 29 2.11 6.93 -1.18
CA VAL A 29 2.90 7.37 -2.32
C VAL A 29 2.38 6.64 -3.57
N PRO A 30 1.31 7.15 -4.20
CA PRO A 30 0.80 6.56 -5.43
C PRO A 30 1.82 6.76 -6.57
N GLY A 31 1.85 5.82 -7.51
CA GLY A 31 2.75 5.86 -8.69
C GLY A 31 4.14 5.29 -8.48
N VAL A 32 4.56 5.05 -7.23
CA VAL A 32 5.90 4.48 -6.94
C VAL A 32 5.83 2.96 -6.75
N ASP A 33 6.60 2.23 -7.55
CA ASP A 33 6.90 0.83 -7.28
C ASP A 33 8.02 0.71 -6.25
N HIS A 34 7.62 0.58 -4.99
CA HIS A 34 8.54 0.48 -3.88
C HIS A 34 9.36 -0.80 -3.95
N LYS A 35 8.83 -1.90 -4.49
CA LYS A 35 9.57 -3.17 -4.58
C LYS A 35 10.68 -3.04 -5.61
N ALA A 36 10.36 -2.57 -6.81
CA ALA A 36 11.35 -2.31 -7.85
C ALA A 36 12.42 -1.32 -7.37
N GLN A 37 12.02 -0.23 -6.71
CA GLN A 37 12.98 0.73 -6.16
C GLN A 37 13.90 0.10 -5.11
N LEU A 38 13.40 -0.80 -4.25
CA LEU A 38 14.28 -1.48 -3.28
C LEU A 38 15.30 -2.36 -3.98
N ALA A 39 14.86 -3.10 -5.00
CA ALA A 39 15.74 -3.96 -5.77
C ALA A 39 16.85 -3.14 -6.43
N ARG A 40 16.54 -1.98 -7.02
CA ARG A 40 17.55 -1.07 -7.57
C ARG A 40 18.51 -0.57 -6.50
N LEU A 41 18.02 -0.06 -5.37
CA LEU A 41 18.88 0.40 -4.27
C LEU A 41 19.78 -0.71 -3.71
N SER A 42 19.29 -1.96 -3.69
CA SER A 42 20.05 -3.12 -3.23
C SER A 42 21.07 -3.66 -4.23
N ALA A 43 21.04 -3.16 -5.47
CA ALA A 43 21.98 -3.52 -6.53
C ALA A 43 23.04 -2.42 -6.75
N ILE A 44 23.06 -1.37 -5.93
CA ILE A 44 24.07 -0.30 -6.00
C ILE A 44 25.43 -0.85 -5.55
N ASP A 45 26.45 -0.60 -6.34
CA ASP A 45 27.85 -0.88 -6.03
C ASP A 45 28.60 0.44 -5.76
N ASP A 46 29.62 0.41 -4.91
CA ASP A 46 30.54 1.55 -4.75
C ASP A 46 31.60 1.60 -5.88
N HIS A 47 32.45 2.64 -5.93
CA HIS A 47 33.53 2.73 -6.93
C HIS A 47 34.50 1.54 -6.92
N SER A 48 34.56 0.78 -5.83
CA SER A 48 35.40 -0.42 -5.71
C SER A 48 34.69 -1.69 -6.20
N GLY A 49 33.47 -1.58 -6.72
CA GLY A 49 32.67 -2.70 -7.22
C GLY A 49 32.05 -3.56 -6.10
N ARG A 50 31.96 -3.04 -4.86
CA ARG A 50 31.34 -3.75 -3.74
C ARG A 50 29.88 -3.33 -3.61
N THR A 51 28.99 -4.31 -3.52
CA THR A 51 27.57 -4.05 -3.28
C THR A 51 27.34 -3.40 -1.92
N VAL A 52 26.64 -2.27 -1.95
CA VAL A 52 26.33 -1.47 -0.76
C VAL A 52 25.32 -2.19 0.13
N PRO A 53 25.61 -2.39 1.43
CA PRO A 53 24.65 -2.98 2.35
C PRO A 53 23.39 -2.13 2.48
N VAL A 54 22.24 -2.72 2.11
CA VAL A 54 20.92 -2.10 2.25
C VAL A 54 20.12 -2.82 3.32
N ARG A 55 19.56 -2.04 4.25
CA ARG A 55 18.66 -2.56 5.29
C ARG A 55 17.34 -1.82 5.30
N THR A 56 16.26 -2.55 5.51
CA THR A 56 14.92 -1.96 5.62
C THR A 56 14.55 -1.71 7.07
N SER A 57 14.05 -0.51 7.37
CA SER A 57 13.44 -0.20 8.67
C SER A 57 11.92 -0.18 8.58
N LYS A 58 11.25 -0.63 9.65
CA LYS A 58 9.79 -0.51 9.80
C LYS A 58 9.35 0.93 9.99
N CYS A 59 10.16 1.82 10.54
CA CYS A 59 9.84 3.24 10.68
C CYS A 59 11.09 4.04 11.02
N LEU A 60 11.23 5.23 10.42
CA LEU A 60 12.30 6.19 10.73
C LEU A 60 11.79 7.47 11.43
N GLY A 61 10.53 7.47 11.90
CA GLY A 61 9.94 8.57 12.69
C GLY A 61 9.41 9.75 11.87
N ILE A 62 9.92 9.99 10.67
CA ILE A 62 9.57 11.15 9.83
C ILE A 62 8.57 10.79 8.71
N CYS A 63 7.45 10.19 9.09
CA CYS A 63 6.39 9.72 8.17
C CYS A 63 5.72 10.83 7.31
N PHE A 64 6.02 12.11 7.54
CA PHE A 64 5.50 13.22 6.74
C PHE A 64 6.33 13.47 5.48
N GLU A 65 7.62 13.14 5.49
CA GLU A 65 8.46 13.17 4.28
C GLU A 65 8.12 12.01 3.35
N SER A 66 7.76 10.83 3.87
CA SER A 66 7.48 9.63 3.07
C SER A 66 8.72 9.12 2.31
N ASN A 67 8.69 7.83 1.95
CA ASN A 67 9.76 7.11 1.24
C ASN A 67 11.19 7.57 1.57
N VAL A 68 11.54 7.44 2.85
CA VAL A 68 12.80 7.97 3.39
C VAL A 68 13.94 6.98 3.16
N VAL A 69 15.07 7.50 2.68
CA VAL A 69 16.33 6.80 2.53
C VAL A 69 17.38 7.50 3.37
N VAL A 70 18.19 6.75 4.11
CA VAL A 70 19.32 7.29 4.86
C VAL A 70 20.59 6.72 4.27
N VAL A 71 21.47 7.59 3.78
CA VAL A 71 22.79 7.24 3.27
C VAL A 71 23.77 7.43 4.42
N GLN A 72 24.37 6.33 4.87
CA GLN A 72 25.43 6.37 5.86
C GLN A 72 26.79 6.44 5.15
N PRO A 73 27.68 7.33 5.59
CA PRO A 73 29.02 7.44 5.02
C PRO A 73 29.81 6.13 5.18
N SER A 74 30.71 5.91 4.23
CA SER A 74 31.79 4.93 4.35
C SER A 74 32.71 5.25 5.53
N GLN A 75 33.66 4.36 5.84
CA GLN A 75 34.67 4.63 6.85
C GLN A 75 35.52 5.86 6.51
N GLU A 76 35.96 5.95 5.27
CA GLU A 76 36.74 7.09 4.76
C GLU A 76 35.90 8.36 4.74
N GLY A 77 34.64 8.30 4.27
CA GLY A 77 33.73 9.43 4.32
C GLY A 77 33.47 9.94 5.74
N ARG A 78 33.40 9.05 6.74
CA ARG A 78 33.34 9.47 8.15
C ARG A 78 34.63 10.13 8.62
N ALA A 79 35.79 9.61 8.21
CA ALA A 79 37.09 10.20 8.56
C ALA A 79 37.24 11.61 7.97
N ALA A 80 36.72 11.83 6.76
CA ALA A 80 36.59 13.14 6.12
C ALA A 80 35.49 14.05 6.73
N GLY A 81 34.85 13.63 7.83
CA GLY A 81 33.84 14.42 8.54
C GLY A 81 32.38 14.16 8.12
N GLY A 82 32.16 13.30 7.12
CA GLY A 82 30.86 12.91 6.61
C GLY A 82 29.92 12.38 7.70
N ARG A 83 28.64 12.74 7.57
CA ARG A 83 27.55 12.36 8.48
C ARG A 83 26.44 11.67 7.71
N PRO A 84 25.59 10.86 8.38
CA PRO A 84 24.45 10.25 7.72
C PRO A 84 23.53 11.32 7.13
N VAL A 85 23.21 11.19 5.84
CA VAL A 85 22.31 12.09 5.13
C VAL A 85 20.94 11.44 5.01
N TRP A 86 19.92 12.19 5.43
CA TRP A 86 18.53 11.75 5.40
C TRP A 86 17.85 12.37 4.19
N LEU A 87 17.27 11.53 3.35
CA LEU A 87 16.57 11.92 2.13
C LEU A 87 15.10 11.54 2.25
N GLY A 88 14.23 12.52 2.14
CA GLY A 88 12.77 12.37 2.11
C GLY A 88 12.22 12.43 0.69
N ARG A 89 11.01 11.90 0.47
CA ARG A 89 10.32 12.00 -0.83
C ARG A 89 11.13 11.46 -2.01
N VAL A 90 11.90 10.38 -1.80
CA VAL A 90 12.70 9.75 -2.86
C VAL A 90 11.77 8.92 -3.76
N THR A 91 11.00 9.58 -4.62
CA THR A 91 9.88 8.93 -5.35
C THR A 91 10.11 8.79 -6.85
N GLU A 92 11.12 9.46 -7.38
CA GLU A 92 11.42 9.49 -8.81
C GLU A 92 12.67 8.66 -9.11
N ASP A 93 12.72 8.04 -10.29
CA ASP A 93 13.86 7.19 -10.69
C ASP A 93 15.17 8.00 -10.74
N LYS A 94 15.14 9.24 -11.24
CA LYS A 94 16.30 10.15 -11.25
C LYS A 94 16.91 10.38 -9.86
N LEU A 95 16.12 10.28 -8.79
CA LEU A 95 16.62 10.45 -7.42
C LEU A 95 17.33 9.19 -6.93
N VAL A 96 16.91 8.02 -7.42
CA VAL A 96 17.57 6.75 -7.14
C VAL A 96 18.90 6.69 -7.89
N GLU A 97 18.90 7.08 -9.16
CA GLU A 97 20.10 7.21 -9.99
C GLU A 97 21.10 8.20 -9.37
N ALA A 98 20.64 9.38 -8.93
CA ALA A 98 21.52 10.32 -8.25
C ALA A 98 22.08 9.82 -6.90
N ILE A 99 21.40 8.90 -6.22
CA ILE A 99 21.93 8.25 -5.01
C ILE A 99 22.99 7.22 -5.41
N ASP A 100 22.77 6.47 -6.48
CA ASP A 100 23.70 5.49 -7.05
C ASP A 100 25.00 6.18 -7.46
N ASP A 101 24.92 7.17 -8.35
CA ASP A 101 26.06 7.97 -8.82
C ASP A 101 26.82 8.59 -7.63
N TRP A 102 26.10 9.14 -6.65
CA TRP A 102 26.73 9.75 -5.50
C TRP A 102 27.46 8.74 -4.61
N ILE A 103 26.91 7.54 -4.45
CA ILE A 103 27.58 6.44 -3.71
C ILE A 103 28.80 5.96 -4.47
N PHE A 104 28.69 5.83 -5.80
CA PHE A 104 29.80 5.47 -6.67
C PHE A 104 30.96 6.45 -6.46
N GLU A 105 30.71 7.76 -6.50
CA GLU A 105 31.69 8.82 -6.21
C GLU A 105 32.19 8.86 -4.74
N GLY A 106 31.74 7.95 -3.88
CA GLY A 106 32.20 7.78 -2.49
C GLY A 106 31.22 8.30 -1.43
N GLY A 107 30.16 8.98 -1.83
CA GLY A 107 29.03 9.35 -0.97
C GLY A 107 29.33 10.43 0.07
N PRO A 108 28.58 10.47 1.18
CA PRO A 108 28.66 11.56 2.15
C PRO A 108 30.06 11.73 2.75
N GLY A 109 30.62 12.93 2.60
CA GLY A 109 31.93 13.32 3.12
C GLY A 109 33.07 13.21 2.11
N LEU A 110 32.91 12.42 1.03
CA LEU A 110 33.90 12.31 -0.05
C LEU A 110 33.44 13.00 -1.33
N ALA A 111 32.18 12.81 -1.70
CA ALA A 111 31.57 13.48 -2.84
C ALA A 111 30.58 14.57 -2.41
N PRO A 112 30.53 15.72 -3.11
CA PRO A 112 29.54 16.76 -2.85
C PRO A 112 28.13 16.22 -3.07
N LEU A 113 27.16 16.76 -2.33
CA LEU A 113 25.77 16.34 -2.50
C LEU A 113 25.24 16.78 -3.88
N PRO A 114 24.66 15.86 -4.67
CA PRO A 114 24.03 16.20 -5.95
C PRO A 114 22.91 17.22 -5.78
N ALA A 115 22.85 18.22 -6.68
CA ALA A 115 21.85 19.29 -6.64
C ALA A 115 20.40 18.76 -6.66
N VAL A 116 20.15 17.67 -7.40
CA VAL A 116 18.83 17.03 -7.48
C VAL A 116 18.36 16.44 -6.15
N LEU A 117 19.27 16.16 -5.21
CA LEU A 117 18.95 15.65 -3.88
C LEU A 117 18.79 16.77 -2.83
N ALA A 118 19.18 18.01 -3.14
CA ALA A 118 19.20 19.11 -2.17
C ALA A 118 17.82 19.39 -1.56
N ASP A 119 16.77 19.43 -2.38
CA ASP A 119 15.38 19.66 -1.95
C ASP A 119 14.76 18.49 -1.17
N HIS A 120 15.47 17.36 -1.14
CA HIS A 120 15.08 16.12 -0.48
C HIS A 120 15.81 15.91 0.85
N ILE A 121 16.80 16.75 1.19
CA ILE A 121 17.46 16.68 2.50
C ILE A 121 16.44 16.92 3.61
N THR A 122 16.47 16.03 4.60
CA THR A 122 15.71 16.16 5.83
C THR A 122 16.59 15.79 7.02
N SER A 123 16.01 15.66 8.20
CA SER A 123 16.71 15.18 9.38
C SER A 123 15.81 14.27 10.21
N LYS A 124 16.42 13.46 11.08
CA LYS A 124 15.69 12.64 12.05
C LYS A 124 14.70 13.48 12.89
N ASP A 125 15.08 14.72 13.19
CA ASP A 125 14.36 15.64 14.07
C ASP A 125 13.48 16.64 13.29
N ALA A 126 13.34 16.46 11.97
CA ALA A 126 12.55 17.33 11.14
C ALA A 126 11.11 17.41 11.67
N LYS A 127 10.63 18.63 11.89
CA LYS A 127 9.28 18.89 12.38
C LYS A 127 8.35 19.07 11.20
N LYS A 128 7.22 18.37 11.24
CA LYS A 128 6.17 18.53 10.23
C LYS A 128 5.75 20.00 10.16
N PRO A 129 5.77 20.63 8.96
CA PRO A 129 5.40 22.03 8.83
C PRO A 129 3.95 22.24 9.29
N LYS A 130 3.74 23.25 10.15
CA LYS A 130 2.40 23.61 10.62
C LYS A 130 1.63 24.14 9.42
N LYS A 131 0.47 23.54 9.10
CA LYS A 131 -0.43 24.05 8.05
C LYS A 131 -0.78 25.50 8.38
N ARG A 132 -0.51 26.44 7.47
CA ARG A 132 -0.98 27.82 7.56
C ARG A 132 -2.50 27.79 7.79
N LYS A 133 -2.98 28.48 8.83
CA LYS A 133 -4.42 28.58 9.11
C LYS A 133 -5.06 29.25 7.90
N LYS A 134 -5.93 28.51 7.20
CA LYS A 134 -6.73 29.05 6.11
C LYS A 134 -7.55 30.24 6.63
N PRO A 135 -7.56 31.41 5.96
CA PRO A 135 -8.37 32.56 6.39
C PRO A 135 -9.84 32.16 6.45
N LYS A 136 -10.59 32.69 7.44
CA LYS A 136 -11.99 32.32 7.73
C LYS A 136 -12.88 32.35 6.48
N HIS A 137 -12.65 33.31 5.58
CA HIS A 137 -13.38 33.47 4.32
C HIS A 137 -13.25 32.26 3.37
N SER A 138 -12.11 31.57 3.37
CA SER A 138 -11.92 30.37 2.54
C SER A 138 -12.66 29.14 3.09
N LYS A 139 -13.05 29.14 4.38
CA LYS A 139 -13.89 28.09 4.98
C LYS A 139 -15.36 28.32 4.71
N SER A 140 -15.84 29.56 4.79
CA SER A 140 -17.23 29.90 4.42
C SER A 140 -17.47 29.63 2.93
N ALA A 141 -16.58 30.10 2.05
CA ALA A 141 -16.68 29.84 0.62
C ALA A 141 -16.70 28.33 0.26
N LYS A 142 -15.87 27.51 0.95
CA LYS A 142 -15.89 26.05 0.76
C LYS A 142 -17.19 25.40 1.28
N LYS A 143 -17.80 25.95 2.32
CA LYS A 143 -19.07 25.46 2.88
C LYS A 143 -20.24 25.78 1.93
N GLU A 144 -20.27 26.98 1.39
CA GLU A 144 -21.24 27.42 0.38
C GLU A 144 -21.22 26.52 -0.85
N ARG A 145 -20.04 26.36 -1.48
CA ARG A 145 -19.87 25.47 -2.66
C ARG A 145 -20.31 24.02 -2.42
N ARG A 146 -20.14 23.49 -1.21
CA ARG A 146 -20.58 22.14 -0.85
C ARG A 146 -22.11 22.05 -0.76
N LYS A 147 -22.75 23.05 -0.14
CA LYS A 147 -24.21 23.14 -0.07
C LYS A 147 -24.83 23.25 -1.46
N GLU A 148 -24.24 24.07 -2.34
CA GLU A 148 -24.70 24.23 -3.72
C GLU A 148 -24.61 22.92 -4.51
N ARG A 149 -23.51 22.19 -4.38
CA ARG A 149 -23.35 20.88 -5.03
C ARG A 149 -24.36 19.85 -4.54
N GLU A 150 -24.61 19.79 -3.23
CA GLU A 150 -25.61 18.89 -2.66
C GLU A 150 -27.04 19.26 -3.08
N LYS A 151 -27.33 20.58 -3.13
CA LYS A 151 -28.62 21.09 -3.64
C LYS A 151 -28.79 20.77 -5.13
N ALA A 152 -27.73 20.88 -5.92
CA ALA A 152 -27.74 20.53 -7.33
C ALA A 152 -27.95 19.02 -7.55
N GLU A 153 -27.28 18.17 -6.77
CA GLU A 153 -27.46 16.70 -6.82
C GLU A 153 -28.88 16.30 -6.44
N ARG A 154 -29.46 16.88 -5.37
CA ARG A 154 -30.87 16.65 -4.98
C ARG A 154 -31.85 17.11 -6.06
N LYS A 155 -31.61 18.27 -6.67
CA LYS A 155 -32.45 18.78 -7.78
C LYS A 155 -32.34 17.87 -9.01
N ALA A 156 -31.15 17.41 -9.36
CA ALA A 156 -30.94 16.49 -10.47
C ALA A 156 -31.66 15.14 -10.23
N ALA A 157 -31.56 14.58 -9.02
CA ALA A 157 -32.27 13.36 -8.63
C ALA A 157 -33.81 13.53 -8.67
N GLY A 158 -34.33 14.67 -8.19
CA GLY A 158 -35.76 14.98 -8.27
C GLY A 158 -36.26 15.17 -9.71
N LYS A 159 -35.46 15.80 -10.58
CA LYS A 159 -35.80 15.97 -12.00
C LYS A 159 -35.81 14.62 -12.74
N ALA A 160 -34.85 13.74 -12.45
CA ALA A 160 -34.80 12.39 -13.00
C ALA A 160 -35.99 11.52 -12.54
N ALA A 161 -36.41 11.63 -11.27
CA ALA A 161 -37.59 10.93 -10.76
C ALA A 161 -38.91 11.44 -11.38
N LYS A 162 -39.03 12.74 -11.65
CA LYS A 162 -40.21 13.34 -12.30
C LYS A 162 -40.31 12.93 -13.78
N GLN A 163 -39.17 12.88 -14.48
CA GLN A 163 -39.09 12.38 -15.86
C GLN A 163 -39.40 10.88 -15.99
N ALA A 164 -39.22 10.09 -14.92
CA ALA A 164 -39.66 8.70 -14.86
C ALA A 164 -41.15 8.53 -14.50
N GLY A 165 -41.81 9.56 -13.96
CA GLY A 165 -43.23 9.56 -13.59
C GLY A 165 -44.19 10.12 -14.65
N GLU A 166 -43.68 10.89 -15.62
CA GLU A 166 -44.43 11.36 -16.80
C GLU A 166 -44.51 10.30 -17.92
N ALA A 167 -44.35 9.03 -17.58
CA ALA A 167 -44.86 7.90 -18.36
C ALA A 167 -46.10 7.33 -17.65
N GLY A 168 -47.27 7.87 -17.94
CA GLY A 168 -48.55 7.26 -17.60
C GLY A 168 -49.71 8.03 -18.23
N PRO A 169 -50.93 7.48 -18.40
CA PRO A 169 -51.37 6.08 -18.40
C PRO A 169 -51.76 5.59 -19.82
N GLY A 170 -51.62 4.30 -20.11
CA GLY A 170 -52.19 3.70 -21.33
C GLY A 170 -53.73 3.64 -21.24
N PRO A 171 -54.48 3.88 -22.34
CA PRO A 171 -55.94 4.00 -22.30
C PRO A 171 -56.62 2.65 -22.05
N LYS A 172 -57.73 2.67 -21.30
CA LYS A 172 -58.64 1.54 -21.15
C LYS A 172 -59.63 1.50 -22.32
N ALA A 173 -59.76 0.35 -22.98
CA ALA A 173 -61.01 -0.16 -23.54
C ALA A 173 -60.93 -1.69 -23.76
N ASP A 174 -61.79 -2.39 -23.01
CA ASP A 174 -62.52 -3.66 -23.22
C ASP A 174 -62.44 -4.34 -24.62
N ARG A 175 -62.56 -5.66 -24.86
CA ARG A 175 -63.06 -6.83 -24.11
C ARG A 175 -62.75 -8.12 -24.94
N LYS A 176 -62.32 -9.19 -24.26
CA LYS A 176 -62.86 -10.58 -24.36
C LYS A 176 -62.70 -11.42 -25.65
N ALA A 177 -61.73 -12.33 -25.63
CA ALA A 177 -61.76 -13.77 -26.01
C ALA A 177 -60.27 -14.19 -26.12
N GLU A 178 -59.75 -15.12 -25.33
CA GLU A 178 -60.03 -16.54 -25.44
C GLU A 178 -59.70 -17.22 -24.10
N LYS A 179 -60.67 -17.98 -23.62
CA LYS A 179 -60.58 -18.89 -22.49
C LYS A 179 -60.10 -20.23 -23.03
N ASP A 180 -59.49 -21.03 -22.15
CA ASP A 180 -59.19 -22.46 -22.32
C ASP A 180 -57.80 -22.84 -22.86
N LYS A 181 -56.84 -23.03 -21.95
CA LYS A 181 -56.54 -24.40 -21.48
C LYS A 181 -55.56 -24.44 -20.29
N LEU A 182 -56.03 -25.15 -19.26
CA LEU A 182 -55.24 -25.91 -18.28
C LEU A 182 -54.60 -25.17 -17.10
N GLY A 183 -55.47 -24.73 -16.19
CA GLY A 183 -55.18 -24.81 -14.76
C GLY A 183 -55.11 -26.27 -14.30
N LYS A 184 -53.89 -26.78 -14.08
CA LYS A 184 -53.59 -27.87 -13.13
C LYS A 184 -52.07 -28.02 -13.04
N LYS A 185 -51.53 -27.98 -11.81
CA LYS A 185 -50.10 -27.91 -11.42
C LYS A 185 -49.57 -26.47 -11.46
N ASP A 186 -49.13 -25.80 -10.40
CA ASP A 186 -48.51 -26.26 -9.17
C ASP A 186 -48.87 -25.33 -8.01
N LYS A 187 -50.10 -25.46 -7.50
CA LYS A 187 -50.45 -25.14 -6.10
C LYS A 187 -49.82 -26.16 -5.10
N LYS A 188 -48.73 -26.84 -5.51
CA LYS A 188 -48.03 -27.93 -4.81
C LYS A 188 -46.51 -27.67 -4.71
N ARG A 189 -46.09 -26.44 -4.42
CA ARG A 189 -44.68 -26.14 -4.05
C ARG A 189 -44.51 -25.24 -2.83
N LYS A 190 -45.60 -24.87 -2.15
CA LYS A 190 -45.57 -24.04 -0.93
C LYS A 190 -46.09 -24.73 0.35
N LYS A 191 -46.35 -26.04 0.32
CA LYS A 191 -46.88 -26.81 1.47
C LYS A 191 -46.13 -28.12 1.77
N ASP A 192 -44.83 -28.21 1.49
CA ASP A 192 -44.02 -29.41 1.80
C ASP A 192 -42.65 -29.11 2.46
N LYS A 193 -42.38 -27.87 2.88
CA LYS A 193 -41.16 -27.54 3.68
C LYS A 193 -41.42 -27.28 5.16
N ALA A 194 -42.63 -27.56 5.63
CA ALA A 194 -43.04 -27.36 7.03
C ALA A 194 -43.91 -28.52 7.52
N LYS A 195 -43.39 -29.75 7.52
CA LYS A 195 -43.78 -30.88 8.39
C LYS A 195 -43.01 -32.14 7.94
N GLY A 196 -42.06 -32.58 8.76
CA GLY A 196 -41.28 -33.80 8.49
C GLY A 196 -39.98 -33.89 9.28
N LYS A 197 -40.02 -33.59 10.57
CA LYS A 197 -39.10 -34.18 11.56
C LYS A 197 -39.60 -35.61 11.82
N THR A 198 -38.70 -36.50 12.27
CA THR A 198 -38.89 -37.92 12.71
C THR A 198 -38.97 -38.92 11.55
N GLU A 199 -38.28 -40.07 11.51
CA GLU A 199 -37.39 -40.79 12.42
C GLU A 199 -36.70 -41.92 11.61
N LYS A 200 -35.50 -42.38 12.04
CA LYS A 200 -34.93 -43.77 12.03
C LYS A 200 -34.99 -44.64 10.74
N ALA A 201 -34.08 -45.57 10.44
CA ALA A 201 -32.90 -46.17 11.07
C ALA A 201 -32.24 -47.17 10.07
N ALA A 202 -31.08 -47.71 10.48
CA ALA A 202 -30.42 -48.97 10.07
C ALA A 202 -29.55 -48.92 8.78
N SER A 203 -28.33 -49.47 8.70
CA SER A 203 -27.52 -50.38 9.55
C SER A 203 -26.02 -50.22 9.17
N GLY A 204 -25.03 -50.26 10.09
CA GLY A 204 -24.18 -51.44 10.46
C GLY A 204 -23.00 -51.66 9.48
N LYS A 205 -21.70 -51.82 9.79
CA LYS A 205 -20.88 -52.39 10.89
C LYS A 205 -19.45 -51.75 10.83
N GLY A 206 -18.74 -51.44 11.93
CA GLY A 206 -17.70 -52.27 12.60
C GLY A 206 -16.29 -52.10 11.96
N LYS A 207 -15.12 -51.93 12.61
CA LYS A 207 -14.52 -52.17 13.94
C LYS A 207 -13.36 -51.14 14.11
N LYS A 208 -13.19 -50.44 15.24
CA LYS A 208 -12.34 -50.76 16.42
C LYS A 208 -10.89 -51.23 16.16
N GLY A 209 -9.94 -50.43 16.67
CA GLY A 209 -8.63 -50.85 17.21
C GLY A 209 -7.50 -49.86 16.88
N LYS A 210 -6.53 -49.51 17.72
CA LYS A 210 -6.28 -49.66 19.16
C LYS A 210 -5.09 -48.73 19.47
N LYS A 211 -5.07 -48.18 20.68
CA LYS A 211 -3.99 -47.37 21.27
C LYS A 211 -2.61 -48.04 21.14
N GLY A 212 -1.56 -47.23 20.99
CA GLY A 212 -0.17 -47.62 21.21
C GLY A 212 0.69 -46.43 21.64
N LYS A 213 0.77 -46.20 22.95
CA LYS A 213 1.70 -45.29 23.64
C LYS A 213 2.79 -46.15 24.28
N LYS A 214 4.08 -45.83 24.09
CA LYS A 214 5.23 -46.08 25.02
C LYS A 214 6.50 -45.54 24.34
N LYS A 215 7.15 -44.48 24.86
CA LYS A 215 8.10 -44.40 26.00
C LYS A 215 9.49 -45.01 25.72
N SER A 216 10.48 -44.12 25.67
CA SER A 216 11.80 -44.13 26.34
C SER A 216 12.79 -45.29 26.15
N GLY A 217 14.04 -44.91 25.84
CA GLY A 217 15.30 -45.63 26.10
C GLY A 217 16.44 -44.98 25.30
N LYS A 218 17.22 -44.06 25.87
CA LYS A 218 18.52 -44.29 26.53
C LYS A 218 19.48 -45.17 25.71
N LYS A 219 20.44 -44.53 25.06
CA LYS A 219 21.86 -44.89 25.06
C LYS A 219 22.67 -43.62 24.95
#